data_AF-W7QAK1-F1
#
_entry.id   AF-W7QAK1-F1
#
_cell.length_a   1.000
_cell.length_b   1.000
_cell.length_c   1.000
_cell.angle_alpha   90.00
_cell.angle_beta   90.00
_cell.angle_gamma   90.00
#
_symmetry.space_group_name_H-M   'P 1'
#
loop_
_entity.id
_entity.type
_entity.pdbx_description
1 polymer ?
#
loop_
_entity_poly.entity_id
_entity_poly.type
_entity_poly.pdbx_seq_one_letter_code
_entity_poly.pdbx_strand_id
1 'polypeptide(L)'
;MAATPVHYPWYKKEDTDAFFALFQNNIANFVIIAITMLGMGFPASIVFGQVLPGAAVAVMVGNFYYAWTAARLARKENRADVTALSYGISTPVMFVFLFGVLLPAKQLTGDAELAWKVAVAACFISGAIEALVSLVGRWVQYHLPRAAMLGAVAGVALTFIAGEMLFKTLEMPIVGLLVLAIIIIGLVARVSMPFRIPTSLFAIVLGTAMAYLIGDAGGERFSDAFTHLGFYPLLPNLAWLEGLGLLFTGMLAVLTVVLPITLYNAIETMNNVEAMEAAGDKYDVRECQAVDGAGTMIGALFGGVFPTTVYIATVGAKWMGAGRGYSILNGAVYAIATMFGLIAALAAIIPVSVVAPILVFVGMSMIATAFQSNDTRYYPAVALAMLPYFANYVMTRFNRGAGEVVADISGGIVAMGQGAMFMAIFIGAMTVSVIDHHFRRAAVFAAIAAGFSFVGLMHAPELAFNAASDFTLGYLGMGVLFLYFAWQQERLAAPRPAPTTPPAAD
;
A
#
# COMPACT_ATOMS: atom_id res chain seq x y z
N MET A 1 -43.17 -17.84 19.83
CA MET A 1 -41.98 -18.20 20.64
C MET A 1 -40.87 -17.24 20.25
N ALA A 2 -40.35 -16.43 21.19
CA ALA A 2 -39.18 -15.62 20.91
C ALA A 2 -37.99 -16.55 20.65
N ALA A 3 -37.27 -16.36 19.54
CA ALA A 3 -36.10 -17.17 19.22
C ALA A 3 -35.08 -17.05 20.36
N THR A 4 -34.55 -18.19 20.84
CA THR A 4 -33.50 -18.22 21.85
C THR A 4 -32.30 -17.43 21.33
N PRO A 5 -31.77 -16.44 22.09
CA PRO A 5 -30.66 -15.62 21.61
C PRO A 5 -29.44 -16.50 21.37
N VAL A 6 -28.87 -16.41 20.17
CA VAL A 6 -27.70 -17.19 19.79
C VAL A 6 -26.47 -16.73 20.59
N HIS A 7 -25.81 -17.67 21.26
CA HIS A 7 -24.58 -17.42 22.02
C HIS A 7 -23.38 -17.29 21.07
N TYR A 8 -22.86 -16.08 20.93
CA TYR A 8 -21.65 -15.81 20.14
C TYR A 8 -20.39 -15.85 21.02
N PRO A 9 -19.55 -16.89 20.91
CA PRO A 9 -18.44 -17.10 21.83
C PRO A 9 -17.36 -16.02 21.73
N TRP A 10 -16.59 -15.83 22.80
CA TRP A 10 -15.39 -14.98 22.79
C TRP A 10 -14.24 -15.62 22.03
N TYR A 11 -14.19 -16.95 22.05
CA TYR A 11 -13.16 -17.76 21.42
C TYR A 11 -13.75 -19.13 21.07
N LYS A 12 -13.37 -19.68 19.91
CA LYS A 12 -13.62 -21.07 19.52
C LYS A 12 -12.34 -21.69 18.96
N LYS A 13 -12.32 -23.01 18.82
CA LYS A 13 -11.11 -23.77 18.47
C LYS A 13 -10.49 -23.30 17.15
N GLU A 14 -11.35 -22.99 16.17
CA GLU A 14 -11.02 -22.51 14.82
C GLU A 14 -10.32 -21.14 14.84
N ASP A 15 -10.49 -20.35 15.90
CA ASP A 15 -9.77 -19.08 16.07
C ASP A 15 -8.25 -19.29 16.20
N THR A 16 -7.77 -20.48 16.59
CA THR A 16 -6.34 -20.78 16.69
C THR A 16 -5.65 -20.72 15.33
N ASP A 17 -6.23 -21.42 14.35
CA ASP A 17 -5.64 -21.54 13.01
C ASP A 17 -5.71 -20.19 12.29
N ALA A 18 -6.84 -19.48 12.43
CA ALA A 18 -6.99 -18.12 11.94
C ALA A 18 -6.03 -17.12 12.62
N PHE A 19 -5.76 -17.30 13.91
CA PHE A 19 -4.80 -16.47 14.63
C PHE A 19 -3.40 -16.66 14.06
N PHE A 20 -2.93 -17.89 13.87
CA PHE A 20 -1.58 -18.12 13.32
C PHE A 20 -1.47 -17.62 11.87
N ALA A 21 -2.52 -17.74 11.07
CA ALA A 21 -2.54 -17.19 9.72
C ALA A 21 -2.42 -15.64 9.73
N LEU A 22 -3.20 -14.95 10.56
CA LEU A 22 -3.15 -13.50 10.70
C LEU A 22 -1.84 -13.03 11.34
N PHE A 23 -1.39 -13.72 12.37
CA PHE A 23 -0.14 -13.47 13.09
C PHE A 23 1.05 -13.56 12.15
N GLN A 24 1.12 -14.59 11.31
CA GLN A 24 2.18 -14.74 10.31
C GLN A 24 2.20 -13.57 9.31
N ASN A 25 1.02 -13.07 8.90
CA ASN A 25 0.96 -11.94 7.98
C ASN A 25 1.48 -10.65 8.64
N ASN A 26 1.04 -10.35 9.85
CA ASN A 26 1.47 -9.15 10.57
C ASN A 26 2.95 -9.22 10.98
N ILE A 27 3.49 -10.39 11.33
CA ILE A 27 4.85 -10.46 11.90
C ILE A 27 5.86 -10.20 10.80
N ALA A 28 5.57 -10.70 9.59
CA ALA A 28 6.34 -10.40 8.40
C ALA A 28 6.39 -8.88 8.16
N ASN A 29 5.25 -8.18 8.19
CA ASN A 29 5.21 -6.72 8.00
C ASN A 29 6.05 -5.99 9.08
N PHE A 30 5.90 -6.33 10.36
CA PHE A 30 6.64 -5.70 11.45
C PHE A 30 8.16 -5.92 11.35
N VAL A 31 8.57 -7.15 11.04
CA VAL A 31 9.99 -7.49 10.85
C VAL A 31 10.56 -6.78 9.62
N ILE A 32 9.81 -6.73 8.51
CA ILE A 32 10.20 -5.99 7.30
C ILE A 32 10.38 -4.50 7.60
N ILE A 33 9.41 -3.87 8.26
CA ILE A 33 9.49 -2.46 8.68
C ILE A 33 10.77 -2.21 9.46
N ALA A 34 11.03 -3.03 10.48
CA ALA A 34 12.19 -2.87 11.34
C ALA A 34 13.48 -2.98 10.54
N ILE A 35 13.65 -4.06 9.78
CA ILE A 35 14.88 -4.34 9.02
C ILE A 35 15.10 -3.29 7.93
N THR A 36 14.04 -2.89 7.21
CA THR A 36 14.14 -1.89 6.15
C THR A 36 14.50 -0.52 6.73
N MET A 37 13.88 -0.07 7.81
CA MET A 37 14.21 1.22 8.42
C MET A 37 15.63 1.24 9.01
N LEU A 38 16.05 0.17 9.68
CA LEU A 38 17.43 0.02 10.16
C LEU A 38 18.42 0.03 8.98
N GLY A 39 18.10 -0.68 7.89
CA GLY A 39 18.90 -0.70 6.66
C GLY A 39 18.97 0.66 5.95
N MET A 40 17.94 1.48 6.07
CA MET A 40 17.95 2.88 5.64
C MET A 40 18.77 3.78 6.59
N GLY A 41 19.22 3.26 7.73
CA GLY A 41 20.02 3.96 8.74
C GLY A 41 19.17 4.77 9.75
N PHE A 42 17.91 4.41 9.99
CA PHE A 42 17.16 4.96 11.12
C PHE A 42 17.69 4.36 12.43
N PRO A 43 17.82 5.17 13.50
CA PRO A 43 18.29 4.66 14.78
C PRO A 43 17.27 3.70 15.40
N ALA A 44 17.78 2.68 16.09
CA ALA A 44 16.96 1.67 16.77
C ALA A 44 15.98 2.28 17.78
N SER A 45 16.33 3.41 18.41
CA SER A 45 15.46 4.14 19.34
C SER A 45 14.17 4.64 18.69
N ILE A 46 14.22 5.06 17.42
CA ILE A 46 13.03 5.47 16.66
C ILE A 46 12.27 4.23 16.18
N VAL A 47 12.96 3.26 15.58
CA VAL A 47 12.32 2.07 15.00
C VAL A 47 11.60 1.27 16.08
N PHE A 48 12.32 0.85 17.13
CA PHE A 48 11.78 0.00 18.18
C PHE A 48 11.04 0.79 19.26
N GLY A 49 11.43 2.03 19.53
CA GLY A 49 10.85 2.84 20.60
C GLY A 49 9.64 3.69 20.19
N GLN A 50 9.42 3.94 18.90
CA GLN A 50 8.32 4.79 18.44
C GLN A 50 7.50 4.11 17.33
N VAL A 51 8.15 3.68 16.26
CA VAL A 51 7.45 3.19 15.05
C VAL A 51 6.71 1.89 15.30
N LEU A 52 7.39 0.87 15.85
CA LEU A 52 6.74 -0.42 16.13
C LEU A 52 5.66 -0.32 17.22
N PRO A 53 5.86 0.40 18.34
CA PRO A 53 4.80 0.67 19.32
C PRO A 53 3.57 1.34 18.69
N GLY A 54 3.75 2.41 17.91
CA GLY A 54 2.63 3.09 17.26
C GLY A 54 1.91 2.22 16.24
N ALA A 55 2.66 1.41 15.48
CA ALA A 55 2.08 0.42 14.58
C ALA A 55 1.27 -0.66 15.33
N ALA A 56 1.76 -1.13 16.49
CA ALA A 56 1.03 -2.09 17.32
C ALA A 56 -0.26 -1.50 17.88
N VAL A 57 -0.27 -0.22 18.28
CA VAL A 57 -1.48 0.48 18.70
C VAL A 57 -2.50 0.53 17.56
N ALA A 58 -2.06 0.88 16.33
CA ALA A 58 -2.93 0.90 15.16
C ALA A 58 -3.60 -0.47 14.95
N VAL A 59 -2.80 -1.54 14.92
CA VAL A 59 -3.26 -2.93 14.77
C VAL A 59 -4.22 -3.32 15.89
N MET A 60 -3.90 -2.99 17.14
CA MET A 60 -4.72 -3.30 18.31
C MET A 60 -6.11 -2.68 18.22
N VAL A 61 -6.19 -1.39 17.88
CA VAL A 61 -7.46 -0.65 17.76
C VAL A 61 -8.40 -1.32 16.77
N GLY A 62 -7.94 -1.57 15.54
CA GLY A 62 -8.81 -2.18 14.53
C GLY A 62 -9.17 -3.63 14.85
N ASN A 63 -8.23 -4.44 15.36
CA ASN A 63 -8.53 -5.83 15.71
C ASN A 63 -9.58 -5.95 16.83
N PHE A 64 -9.51 -5.08 17.85
CA PHE A 64 -10.52 -5.05 18.91
C PHE A 64 -11.86 -4.49 18.42
N TYR A 65 -11.82 -3.47 17.56
CA TYR A 65 -13.02 -2.93 16.95
C TYR A 65 -13.75 -3.97 16.09
N TYR A 66 -13.03 -4.67 15.20
CA TYR A 66 -13.62 -5.68 14.33
C TYR A 66 -14.08 -6.94 15.09
N ALA A 67 -13.43 -7.29 16.20
CA ALA A 67 -13.95 -8.31 17.10
C ALA A 67 -15.29 -7.90 17.75
N TRP A 68 -15.45 -6.61 18.07
CA TRP A 68 -16.70 -6.06 18.59
C TRP A 68 -17.79 -5.96 17.51
N THR A 69 -17.46 -5.50 16.30
CA THR A 69 -18.44 -5.42 15.20
C THR A 69 -18.91 -6.80 14.77
N ALA A 70 -18.05 -7.82 14.79
CA ALA A 70 -18.46 -9.21 14.57
C ALA A 70 -19.50 -9.66 15.58
N ALA A 71 -19.32 -9.34 16.87
CA ALA A 71 -20.31 -9.63 17.90
C ALA A 71 -21.60 -8.81 17.75
N ARG A 72 -21.51 -7.59 17.22
CA ARG A 72 -22.68 -6.77 16.89
C ARG A 72 -23.46 -7.37 15.70
N LEU A 73 -22.76 -7.83 14.67
CA LEU A 73 -23.35 -8.47 13.49
C LEU A 73 -24.00 -9.82 13.84
N ALA A 74 -23.30 -10.67 14.61
CA ALA A 74 -23.81 -11.94 15.11
C ALA A 74 -25.14 -11.78 15.87
N ARG A 75 -25.24 -10.75 16.73
CA ARG A 75 -26.47 -10.42 17.46
C ARG A 75 -27.58 -9.89 16.55
N LYS A 76 -27.23 -9.05 15.57
CA LYS A 76 -28.18 -8.49 14.61
C LYS A 76 -28.81 -9.57 13.72
N GLU A 77 -28.01 -10.53 13.27
CA GLU A 77 -28.44 -11.61 12.37
C GLU A 77 -28.87 -12.88 13.10
N ASN A 78 -28.76 -12.90 14.43
CA ASN A 78 -29.05 -14.04 15.30
C ASN A 78 -28.38 -15.35 14.83
N ARG A 79 -27.06 -15.29 14.61
CA ARG A 79 -26.21 -16.41 14.17
C ARG A 79 -24.85 -16.40 14.88
N ALA A 80 -24.20 -17.56 14.99
CA ALA A 80 -22.93 -17.73 15.74
C ALA A 80 -21.68 -17.90 14.85
N ASP A 81 -21.86 -18.00 13.54
CA ASP A 81 -20.82 -18.30 12.56
C ASP A 81 -20.20 -17.05 11.93
N VAL A 82 -20.49 -15.86 12.45
CA VAL A 82 -19.87 -14.60 11.99
C VAL A 82 -18.37 -14.62 12.32
N THR A 83 -17.55 -14.18 11.36
CA THR A 83 -16.11 -14.04 11.49
C THR A 83 -15.75 -12.56 11.55
N ALA A 84 -14.86 -12.17 12.46
CA ALA A 84 -14.34 -10.80 12.51
C ALA A 84 -13.54 -10.45 11.24
N LEU A 85 -13.42 -9.16 10.92
CA LEU A 85 -12.53 -8.73 9.85
C LEU A 85 -11.07 -8.81 10.33
N SER A 86 -10.21 -9.44 9.55
CA SER A 86 -8.77 -9.47 9.78
C SER A 86 -8.19 -8.09 9.49
N TYR A 87 -7.37 -7.56 10.39
CA TYR A 87 -6.89 -6.19 10.30
C TYR A 87 -5.41 -6.05 10.63
N GLY A 88 -4.73 -5.14 9.94
CA GLY A 88 -3.36 -4.76 10.25
C GLY A 88 -2.81 -3.68 9.33
N ILE A 89 -1.48 -3.60 9.23
CA ILE A 89 -0.78 -2.63 8.37
C ILE A 89 -1.00 -2.99 6.89
N SER A 90 -1.45 -2.04 6.07
CA SER A 90 -1.62 -2.30 4.63
C SER A 90 -0.26 -2.55 3.99
N THR A 91 -0.02 -3.77 3.50
CA THR A 91 1.28 -4.18 2.94
C THR A 91 1.67 -3.36 1.70
N PRO A 92 0.82 -3.17 0.67
CA PRO A 92 1.16 -2.33 -0.47
C PRO A 92 1.49 -0.89 -0.08
N VAL A 93 0.67 -0.30 0.80
CA VAL A 93 0.80 1.08 1.26
C VAL A 93 2.04 1.24 2.16
N MET A 94 2.34 0.24 2.98
CA MET A 94 3.54 0.19 3.82
C MET A 94 4.81 0.36 2.99
N PHE A 95 4.93 -0.31 1.84
CA PHE A 95 6.09 -0.14 0.97
C PHE A 95 6.16 1.25 0.34
N VAL A 96 5.02 1.82 -0.05
CA VAL A 96 4.97 3.20 -0.52
C VAL A 96 5.38 4.18 0.59
N PHE A 97 5.00 3.93 1.84
CA PHE A 97 5.44 4.74 2.97
C PHE A 97 6.93 4.55 3.28
N LEU A 98 7.48 3.34 3.14
CA LEU A 98 8.92 3.09 3.31
C LEU A 98 9.75 3.83 2.25
N PHE A 99 9.40 3.67 0.97
CA PHE A 99 10.25 4.10 -0.14
C PHE A 99 9.83 5.41 -0.82
N GLY A 100 8.55 5.78 -0.72
CA GLY A 100 7.98 7.00 -1.30
C GLY A 100 7.75 8.13 -0.28
N VAL A 101 7.83 7.85 1.03
CA VAL A 101 7.64 8.84 2.10
C VAL A 101 8.88 8.92 3.00
N LEU A 102 9.20 7.87 3.75
CA LEU A 102 10.30 7.84 4.72
C LEU A 102 11.67 8.05 4.09
N LEU A 103 12.01 7.26 3.07
CA LEU A 103 13.32 7.35 2.44
C LEU A 103 13.57 8.72 1.76
N PRO A 104 12.64 9.26 0.95
CA PRO A 104 12.78 10.60 0.39
C PRO A 104 12.84 11.68 1.48
N ALA A 105 11.98 11.60 2.51
CA ALA A 105 12.03 12.55 3.62
C ALA A 105 13.40 12.54 4.30
N LYS A 106 13.97 11.35 4.57
CA LYS A 106 15.31 11.22 5.16
C LYS A 106 16.40 11.79 4.25
N GLN A 107 16.31 11.56 2.95
CA GLN A 107 17.29 12.11 2.00
C GLN A 107 17.22 13.63 1.92
N LEU A 108 16.02 14.20 1.97
CA LEU A 108 15.78 15.64 1.92
C LEU A 108 16.17 16.35 3.22
N THR A 109 15.85 15.79 4.39
CA THR A 109 16.21 16.37 5.69
C THR A 109 17.67 16.12 6.08
N GLY A 110 18.26 15.01 5.65
CA GLY A 110 19.53 14.51 6.20
C GLY A 110 19.42 14.02 7.65
N ASP A 111 18.21 13.96 8.21
CA ASP A 111 17.94 13.71 9.63
C ASP A 111 16.83 12.65 9.77
N ALA A 112 17.14 11.57 10.49
CA ALA A 112 16.21 10.45 10.69
C ALA A 112 15.03 10.79 11.61
N GLU A 113 15.21 11.67 12.58
CA GLU A 113 14.13 12.11 13.48
C GLU A 113 13.14 13.01 12.74
N LEU A 114 13.63 13.98 11.96
CA LEU A 114 12.77 14.84 11.14
C LEU A 114 12.01 14.02 10.08
N ALA A 115 12.69 13.06 9.45
CA ALA A 115 12.06 12.18 8.47
C ALA A 115 10.96 11.31 9.08
N TRP A 116 11.18 10.79 10.28
CA TRP A 116 10.16 10.05 11.02
C TRP A 116 8.96 10.94 11.35
N LYS A 117 9.17 12.16 11.86
CA LYS A 117 8.08 13.12 12.14
C LYS A 117 7.24 13.43 10.90
N VAL A 118 7.89 13.68 9.76
CA VAL A 118 7.22 13.88 8.46
C VAL A 118 6.37 12.66 8.09
N ALA A 119 6.91 11.45 8.25
CA ALA A 119 6.17 10.22 7.94
C ALA A 119 5.00 9.97 8.91
N VAL A 120 5.13 10.31 10.20
CA VAL A 120 4.03 10.25 11.17
C VAL A 120 2.91 11.20 10.75
N ALA A 121 3.24 12.43 10.36
CA ALA A 121 2.25 13.39 9.89
C ALA A 121 1.59 12.96 8.57
N ALA A 122 2.37 12.43 7.63
CA ALA A 122 1.86 11.83 6.39
C ALA A 122 0.88 10.68 6.69
N CYS A 123 1.20 9.82 7.66
CA CYS A 123 0.35 8.73 8.12
C CYS A 123 -0.95 9.27 8.74
N PHE A 124 -0.86 10.28 9.60
CA PHE A 124 -2.03 10.94 10.19
C PHE A 124 -2.95 11.55 9.12
N ILE A 125 -2.39 12.28 8.15
CA ILE A 125 -3.14 12.83 7.02
C ILE A 125 -3.76 11.73 6.17
N SER A 126 -3.05 10.63 5.92
CA SER A 126 -3.60 9.46 5.24
C SER A 126 -4.83 8.93 5.98
N GLY A 127 -4.75 8.76 7.31
CA GLY A 127 -5.89 8.30 8.10
C GLY A 127 -7.07 9.28 8.05
N ALA A 128 -6.82 10.58 8.08
CA ALA A 128 -7.85 11.61 7.94
C ALA A 128 -8.52 11.58 6.56
N ILE A 129 -7.73 11.49 5.48
CA ILE A 129 -8.23 11.37 4.12
C ILE A 129 -9.07 10.10 3.98
N GLU A 130 -8.62 8.95 4.48
CA GLU A 130 -9.36 7.69 4.41
C GLU A 130 -10.69 7.76 5.18
N ALA A 131 -10.68 8.37 6.37
CA ALA A 131 -11.90 8.62 7.12
C ALA A 131 -12.87 9.56 6.36
N LEU A 132 -12.37 10.58 5.64
CA LEU A 132 -13.19 11.42 4.77
C LEU A 132 -13.70 10.66 3.54
N VAL A 133 -12.87 9.78 2.97
CA VAL A 133 -13.24 8.92 1.85
C VAL A 133 -14.38 7.99 2.24
N SER A 134 -14.54 7.58 3.51
CA SER A 134 -15.72 6.81 3.94
C SER A 134 -17.07 7.48 3.59
N LEU A 135 -17.11 8.81 3.48
CA LEU A 135 -18.31 9.56 3.11
C LEU A 135 -18.56 9.53 1.59
N VAL A 136 -17.49 9.52 0.80
CA VAL A 136 -17.51 9.63 -0.67
C VAL A 136 -17.05 8.36 -1.39
N GLY A 137 -16.77 7.27 -0.68
CA GLY A 137 -15.95 6.14 -1.15
C GLY A 137 -16.51 5.45 -2.39
N ARG A 138 -17.84 5.31 -2.46
CA ARG A 138 -18.50 4.79 -3.67
C ARG A 138 -18.25 5.69 -4.88
N TRP A 139 -18.30 7.01 -4.73
CA TRP A 139 -18.06 7.94 -5.83
C TRP A 139 -16.63 7.79 -6.38
N VAL A 140 -15.63 7.69 -5.50
CA VAL A 140 -14.22 7.50 -5.88
C VAL A 140 -14.04 6.21 -6.68
N GLN A 141 -14.61 5.08 -6.21
CA GLN A 141 -14.58 3.79 -6.92
C GLN A 141 -15.22 3.87 -8.30
N TYR A 142 -16.40 4.50 -8.42
CA TYR A 142 -17.09 4.60 -9.71
C TYR A 142 -16.31 5.43 -10.73
N HIS A 143 -15.58 6.44 -10.27
CA HIS A 143 -14.94 7.41 -11.16
C HIS A 143 -13.48 7.10 -11.46
N LEU A 144 -12.71 6.43 -10.61
CA LEU A 144 -11.31 6.04 -10.89
C LEU A 144 -11.19 4.60 -11.41
N PRO A 145 -10.66 4.38 -12.63
CA PRO A 145 -10.46 3.04 -13.16
C PRO A 145 -9.45 2.22 -12.34
N ARG A 146 -9.85 0.98 -11.98
CA ARG A 146 -9.01 0.04 -11.22
C ARG A 146 -7.64 -0.18 -11.86
N ALA A 147 -7.58 -0.37 -13.19
CA ALA A 147 -6.34 -0.59 -13.93
C ALA A 147 -5.33 0.57 -13.75
N ALA A 148 -5.81 1.81 -13.62
CA ALA A 148 -4.94 2.97 -13.41
C ALA A 148 -4.31 2.98 -12.01
N MET A 149 -5.13 2.72 -10.98
CA MET A 149 -4.67 2.66 -9.59
C MET A 149 -3.68 1.51 -9.38
N LEU A 150 -4.03 0.31 -9.88
CA LEU A 150 -3.17 -0.87 -9.76
C LEU A 150 -1.90 -0.76 -10.60
N GLY A 151 -1.96 -0.16 -11.78
CA GLY A 151 -0.79 0.11 -12.61
C GLY A 151 0.20 1.07 -11.95
N ALA A 152 -0.28 2.13 -11.31
CA ALA A 152 0.57 3.03 -10.54
C ALA A 152 1.30 2.30 -9.40
N VAL A 153 0.58 1.47 -8.63
CA VAL A 153 1.14 0.66 -7.54
C VAL A 153 2.11 -0.41 -8.08
N ALA A 154 1.83 -1.02 -9.23
CA ALA A 154 2.74 -1.94 -9.91
C ALA A 154 4.03 -1.24 -10.36
N GLY A 155 3.95 0.04 -10.75
CA GLY A 155 5.11 0.88 -11.04
C GLY A 155 6.04 1.02 -9.82
N VAL A 156 5.48 1.38 -8.66
CA VAL A 156 6.23 1.41 -7.39
C VAL A 156 6.83 0.04 -7.07
N ALA A 157 6.02 -1.01 -7.23
CA ALA A 157 6.42 -2.37 -6.91
C ALA A 157 7.57 -2.86 -7.78
N LEU A 158 7.60 -2.49 -9.06
CA LEU A 158 8.69 -2.81 -9.96
C LEU A 158 9.98 -2.13 -9.55
N THR A 159 9.93 -0.82 -9.26
CA THR A 159 11.14 -0.03 -9.09
C THR A 159 11.70 -0.08 -7.67
N PHE A 160 10.90 0.32 -6.68
CA PHE A 160 11.34 0.51 -5.30
C PHE A 160 11.21 -0.74 -4.42
N ILE A 161 10.44 -1.74 -4.86
CA ILE A 161 10.29 -2.99 -4.11
C ILE A 161 11.08 -4.11 -4.79
N ALA A 162 10.58 -4.65 -5.90
CA ALA A 162 11.17 -5.81 -6.56
C ALA A 162 12.59 -5.52 -7.07
N GLY A 163 12.77 -4.42 -7.82
CA GLY A 163 14.07 -4.06 -8.37
C GLY A 163 15.12 -3.81 -7.27
N GLU A 164 14.83 -2.90 -6.36
CA GLU A 164 15.76 -2.54 -5.28
C GLU A 164 16.09 -3.70 -4.34
N MET A 165 15.10 -4.51 -3.99
CA MET A 165 15.33 -5.67 -3.13
C MET A 165 16.05 -6.80 -3.86
N LEU A 166 15.93 -6.88 -5.19
CA LEU A 166 16.74 -7.80 -5.96
C LEU A 166 18.22 -7.36 -5.95
N PHE A 167 18.51 -6.06 -6.03
CA PHE A 167 19.88 -5.57 -5.86
C PHE A 167 20.43 -5.91 -4.47
N LYS A 168 19.64 -5.69 -3.41
CA LYS A 168 20.02 -6.04 -2.03
C LYS A 168 20.20 -7.53 -1.80
N THR A 169 19.40 -8.35 -2.47
CA THR A 169 19.57 -9.81 -2.47
C THR A 169 20.95 -10.20 -2.99
N LEU A 170 21.43 -9.53 -4.04
CA LEU A 170 22.69 -9.85 -4.70
C LEU A 170 23.91 -9.20 -4.03
N GLU A 171 23.75 -8.38 -2.97
CA GLU A 171 24.88 -7.90 -2.16
C GLU A 171 25.52 -9.03 -1.34
N MET A 172 24.78 -10.09 -1.00
CA MET A 172 25.30 -11.33 -0.41
C MET A 172 24.90 -12.52 -1.30
N PRO A 173 25.57 -12.75 -2.44
CA PRO A 173 25.08 -13.65 -3.49
C PRO A 173 24.78 -15.07 -3.01
N ILE A 174 25.61 -15.65 -2.14
CA ILE A 174 25.44 -17.05 -1.68
C ILE A 174 24.13 -17.18 -0.89
N VAL A 175 23.95 -16.33 0.12
CA VAL A 175 22.75 -16.35 0.97
C VAL A 175 21.53 -15.90 0.18
N GLY A 176 21.66 -14.79 -0.56
CA GLY A 176 20.57 -14.19 -1.33
C GLY A 176 20.02 -15.12 -2.41
N LEU A 177 20.87 -15.78 -3.20
CA LEU A 177 20.43 -16.71 -4.23
C LEU A 177 19.77 -17.97 -3.63
N LEU A 178 20.28 -18.47 -2.50
CA LEU A 178 19.65 -19.59 -1.80
C LEU A 178 18.23 -19.24 -1.35
N VAL A 179 18.09 -18.12 -0.64
CA VAL A 179 16.78 -17.65 -0.16
C VAL A 179 15.86 -17.35 -1.35
N LEU A 180 16.36 -16.73 -2.41
CA LEU A 180 15.59 -16.48 -3.63
C LEU A 180 15.10 -17.79 -4.28
N ALA A 181 15.92 -18.83 -4.33
CA ALA A 181 15.51 -20.14 -4.83
C ALA A 181 14.38 -20.75 -3.99
N ILE A 182 14.48 -20.66 -2.66
CA ILE A 182 13.42 -21.11 -1.74
C ILE A 182 12.11 -20.36 -2.01
N ILE A 183 12.19 -19.05 -2.22
CA ILE A 183 11.03 -18.20 -2.50
C ILE A 183 10.40 -18.53 -3.86
N ILE A 184 11.20 -18.77 -4.89
CA ILE A 184 10.70 -19.21 -6.20
C ILE A 184 9.99 -20.57 -6.06
N ILE A 185 10.57 -21.53 -5.35
CA ILE A 185 9.97 -22.86 -5.17
C ILE A 185 8.67 -22.76 -4.35
N GLY A 186 8.71 -22.06 -3.21
CA GLY A 186 7.61 -22.12 -2.26
C GLY A 186 6.51 -21.09 -2.45
N LEU A 187 6.84 -19.87 -2.88
CA LEU A 187 5.86 -18.80 -3.07
C LEU A 187 5.43 -18.66 -4.54
N VAL A 188 6.36 -18.78 -5.50
CA VAL A 188 6.01 -18.68 -6.93
C VAL A 188 5.41 -19.99 -7.45
N ALA A 189 6.13 -21.11 -7.30
CA ALA A 189 5.65 -22.42 -7.74
C ALA A 189 4.67 -23.09 -6.75
N ARG A 190 4.45 -22.48 -5.58
CA ARG A 190 3.52 -22.97 -4.54
C ARG A 190 3.82 -24.39 -4.04
N VAL A 191 5.10 -24.78 -4.06
CA VAL A 191 5.55 -26.09 -3.57
C VAL A 191 5.75 -26.01 -2.06
N SER A 192 5.16 -26.95 -1.30
CA SER A 192 5.31 -26.98 0.15
C SER A 192 6.77 -27.25 0.55
N MET A 193 7.24 -26.51 1.56
CA MET A 193 8.56 -26.76 2.16
C MET A 193 8.59 -28.07 2.97
N PRO A 194 9.78 -28.61 3.28
CA PRO A 194 9.91 -29.72 4.22
C PRO A 194 9.15 -29.46 5.52
N PHE A 195 8.51 -30.52 6.05
CA PHE A 195 7.71 -30.47 7.28
C PHE A 195 6.52 -29.49 7.27
N ARG A 196 6.08 -29.01 6.08
CA ARG A 196 4.99 -28.03 5.92
C ARG A 196 5.23 -26.70 6.64
N ILE A 197 6.49 -26.34 6.85
CA ILE A 197 6.87 -25.03 7.39
C ILE A 197 6.51 -23.95 6.36
N PRO A 198 5.98 -22.78 6.78
CA PRO A 198 5.73 -21.68 5.86
C PRO A 198 7.00 -21.26 5.10
N THR A 199 6.90 -21.02 3.79
CA THR A 199 8.07 -20.73 2.93
C THR A 199 8.90 -19.55 3.43
N SER A 200 8.27 -18.44 3.81
CA SER A 200 8.99 -17.27 4.30
C SER A 200 9.75 -17.57 5.60
N LEU A 201 9.17 -18.35 6.51
CA LEU A 201 9.83 -18.76 7.75
C LEU A 201 11.00 -19.70 7.46
N PHE A 202 10.81 -20.68 6.59
CA PHE A 202 11.87 -21.61 6.17
C PHE A 202 13.04 -20.85 5.52
N ALA A 203 12.73 -19.89 4.65
CA ALA A 203 13.72 -19.03 3.99
C ALA A 203 14.49 -18.16 5.00
N ILE A 204 13.80 -17.55 5.97
CA ILE A 204 14.43 -16.74 7.02
C ILE A 204 15.35 -17.60 7.89
N VAL A 205 14.88 -18.74 8.38
CA VAL A 205 15.67 -19.61 9.26
C VAL A 205 16.92 -20.10 8.55
N LEU A 206 16.79 -20.66 7.34
CA LEU A 206 17.93 -21.21 6.62
C LEU A 206 18.88 -20.12 6.12
N GLY A 207 18.33 -19.01 5.61
CA GLY A 207 19.13 -17.88 5.13
C GLY A 207 19.91 -17.22 6.27
N THR A 208 19.27 -17.01 7.42
CA THR A 208 19.92 -16.46 8.61
C THR A 208 21.01 -17.41 9.11
N ALA A 209 20.69 -18.71 9.27
CA ALA A 209 21.68 -19.71 9.67
C ALA A 209 22.89 -19.72 8.73
N MET A 210 22.66 -19.69 7.42
CA MET A 210 23.74 -19.66 6.44
C MET A 210 24.58 -18.39 6.50
N ALA A 211 23.95 -17.22 6.72
CA ALA A 211 24.65 -15.95 6.86
C ALA A 211 25.59 -15.93 8.09
N TYR A 212 25.19 -16.57 9.20
CA TYR A 212 26.06 -16.74 10.36
C TYR A 212 27.15 -17.78 10.15
N LEU A 213 26.84 -18.90 9.48
CA LEU A 213 27.82 -19.96 9.19
C LEU A 213 28.96 -19.51 8.27
N ILE A 214 28.65 -18.64 7.30
CA ILE A 214 29.64 -18.07 6.37
C ILE A 214 30.47 -16.96 7.06
N GLY A 215 30.01 -16.43 8.20
CA GLY A 215 30.66 -15.36 8.95
C GLY A 215 30.26 -13.95 8.53
N ASP A 216 29.49 -13.79 7.46
CA ASP A 216 29.07 -12.50 6.91
C ASP A 216 28.07 -11.74 7.80
N ALA A 217 27.37 -12.43 8.70
CA ALA A 217 26.41 -11.78 9.60
C ALA A 217 27.05 -11.06 10.80
N GLY A 218 28.30 -11.39 11.15
CA GLY A 218 28.97 -10.92 12.38
C GLY A 218 28.43 -11.58 13.66
N GLY A 219 29.30 -12.21 14.46
CA GLY A 219 28.90 -12.94 15.68
C GLY A 219 28.25 -12.06 16.76
N GLU A 220 28.54 -10.76 16.78
CA GLU A 220 28.03 -9.79 17.77
C GLU A 220 26.52 -9.53 17.64
N ARG A 221 25.93 -9.76 16.47
CA ARG A 221 24.48 -9.55 16.25
C ARG A 221 23.60 -10.41 17.15
N PHE A 222 24.07 -11.60 17.54
CA PHE A 222 23.27 -12.51 18.36
C PHE A 222 23.23 -12.06 19.83
N SER A 223 24.33 -11.54 20.37
CA SER A 223 24.35 -10.93 21.71
C SER A 223 23.58 -9.62 21.75
N ASP A 224 23.67 -8.82 20.68
CA ASP A 224 22.98 -7.52 20.58
C ASP A 224 21.46 -7.69 20.49
N ALA A 225 20.95 -8.77 19.92
CA ALA A 225 19.52 -9.03 19.84
C ALA A 225 18.83 -9.02 21.22
N PHE A 226 19.48 -9.55 22.26
CA PHE A 226 18.95 -9.55 23.62
C PHE A 226 18.99 -8.16 24.28
N THR A 227 19.84 -7.25 23.79
CA THR A 227 19.88 -5.86 24.29
C THR A 227 18.65 -5.04 23.85
N HIS A 228 17.96 -5.51 22.81
CA HIS A 228 16.70 -4.93 22.34
C HIS A 228 15.47 -5.53 23.04
N LEU A 229 15.64 -6.53 23.93
CA LEU A 229 14.58 -6.90 24.86
C LEU A 229 14.49 -5.85 25.95
N GLY A 230 13.31 -5.28 26.12
CA GLY A 230 13.10 -4.19 27.04
C GLY A 230 11.63 -3.79 27.09
N PHE A 231 11.32 -2.83 27.95
CA PHE A 231 9.96 -2.30 28.04
C PHE A 231 9.83 -1.03 27.18
N TYR A 232 9.11 -1.14 26.07
CA TYR A 232 8.76 -0.06 25.15
C TYR A 232 7.30 0.32 25.38
N PRO A 233 7.01 1.30 26.25
CA PRO A 233 5.63 1.64 26.59
C PRO A 233 4.91 2.23 25.37
N LEU A 234 3.64 1.88 25.20
CA LEU A 234 2.76 2.47 24.19
C LEU A 234 2.35 3.87 24.66
N LEU A 235 3.18 4.87 24.41
CA LEU A 235 2.93 6.26 24.81
C LEU A 235 2.58 7.13 23.60
N PRO A 236 1.55 7.98 23.70
CA PRO A 236 1.31 8.98 22.69
C PRO A 236 2.43 10.04 22.70
N ASN A 237 2.68 10.65 21.54
CA ASN A 237 3.66 11.72 21.39
C ASN A 237 3.11 12.84 20.48
N LEU A 238 3.87 13.92 20.32
CA LEU A 238 3.50 15.07 19.50
C LEU A 238 4.22 15.10 18.14
N ALA A 239 4.86 13.99 17.74
CA ALA A 239 5.61 13.90 16.48
C ALA A 239 4.72 14.16 15.26
N TRP A 240 3.45 13.76 15.32
CA TRP A 240 2.47 14.04 14.28
C TRP A 240 2.25 15.56 14.09
N LEU A 241 2.17 16.33 15.17
CA LEU A 241 1.92 17.77 15.12
C LEU A 241 3.13 18.53 14.58
N GLU A 242 4.33 18.20 15.06
CA GLU A 242 5.59 18.74 14.56
C GLU A 242 5.79 18.39 13.08
N GLY A 243 5.48 17.14 12.71
CA GLY A 243 5.54 16.66 11.35
C GLY A 243 4.57 17.39 10.41
N LEU A 244 3.37 17.78 10.87
CA LEU A 244 2.44 18.58 10.06
C LEU A 244 3.07 19.92 9.68
N GLY A 245 3.77 20.56 10.62
CA GLY A 245 4.52 21.79 10.35
C GLY A 245 5.55 21.62 9.23
N LEU A 246 6.36 20.56 9.30
CA LEU A 246 7.37 20.24 8.27
C LEU A 246 6.73 19.90 6.91
N LEU A 247 5.63 19.18 6.95
CA LEU A 247 4.94 18.66 5.78
C LEU A 247 4.29 19.78 4.95
N PHE A 248 3.73 20.81 5.60
CA PHE A 248 3.15 21.97 4.92
C PHE A 248 4.15 23.10 4.60
N THR A 249 5.38 23.05 5.10
CA THR A 249 6.39 24.11 4.86
C THR A 249 7.50 23.71 3.89
N GLY A 250 7.94 22.44 3.90
CA GLY A 250 9.10 22.01 3.11
C GLY A 250 8.99 20.63 2.46
N MET A 251 7.92 19.88 2.72
CA MET A 251 7.77 18.49 2.23
C MET A 251 6.44 18.25 1.48
N LEU A 252 5.93 19.27 0.79
CA LEU A 252 4.71 19.17 -0.02
C LEU A 252 4.79 18.05 -1.07
N ALA A 253 5.98 17.74 -1.60
CA ALA A 253 6.19 16.62 -2.51
C ALA A 253 5.75 15.27 -1.89
N VAL A 254 5.92 15.08 -0.58
CA VAL A 254 5.49 13.86 0.12
C VAL A 254 3.96 13.72 0.09
N LEU A 255 3.21 14.83 0.20
CA LEU A 255 1.75 14.81 0.09
C LEU A 255 1.26 14.31 -1.27
N THR A 256 2.04 14.52 -2.34
CA THR A 256 1.68 14.05 -3.68
C THR A 256 1.69 12.54 -3.81
N VAL A 257 2.44 11.85 -2.94
CA VAL A 257 2.43 10.39 -2.81
C VAL A 257 1.31 9.93 -1.88
N VAL A 258 1.13 10.62 -0.75
CA VAL A 258 0.16 10.26 0.30
C VAL A 258 -1.27 10.24 -0.24
N LEU A 259 -1.73 11.29 -0.91
CA LEU A 259 -3.14 11.35 -1.35
C LEU A 259 -3.56 10.16 -2.24
N PRO A 260 -2.87 9.86 -3.36
CA PRO A 260 -3.28 8.75 -4.21
C PRO A 260 -3.08 7.37 -3.56
N ILE A 261 -2.06 7.18 -2.72
CA ILE A 261 -1.91 5.89 -2.03
C ILE A 261 -2.98 5.67 -0.97
N THR A 262 -3.46 6.73 -0.31
CA THR A 262 -4.60 6.64 0.61
C THR A 262 -5.89 6.28 -0.13
N LEU A 263 -6.12 6.84 -1.32
CA LEU A 263 -7.28 6.47 -2.15
C LEU A 263 -7.22 4.99 -2.56
N TYR A 264 -6.03 4.48 -2.88
CA TYR A 264 -5.82 3.05 -3.09
C TYR A 264 -6.17 2.24 -1.84
N ASN A 265 -5.67 2.64 -0.65
CA ASN A 265 -5.94 1.94 0.61
C ASN A 265 -7.44 1.82 0.88
N ALA A 266 -8.18 2.91 0.70
CA ALA A 266 -9.63 2.92 0.88
C ALA A 266 -10.35 1.96 -0.08
N ILE A 267 -9.88 1.83 -1.32
CA ILE A 267 -10.41 0.86 -2.30
C ILE A 267 -10.04 -0.58 -1.90
N GLU A 268 -8.84 -0.79 -1.37
CA GLU A 268 -8.38 -2.08 -0.84
C GLU A 268 -9.30 -2.57 0.30
N THR A 269 -9.57 -1.72 1.29
CA THR A 269 -10.51 -2.01 2.39
C THR A 269 -11.88 -2.42 1.85
N MET A 270 -12.43 -1.64 0.94
CA MET A 270 -13.74 -1.92 0.35
C MET A 270 -13.77 -3.26 -0.39
N ASN A 271 -12.78 -3.56 -1.23
CA ASN A 271 -12.72 -4.85 -1.94
C ASN A 271 -12.65 -6.03 -0.97
N ASN A 272 -11.91 -5.90 0.13
CA ASN A 272 -11.78 -6.96 1.13
C ASN A 272 -13.06 -7.14 1.95
N VAL A 273 -13.79 -6.06 2.23
CA VAL A 273 -15.11 -6.10 2.87
C VAL A 273 -16.16 -6.70 1.94
N GLU A 274 -16.19 -6.34 0.66
CA GLU A 274 -17.09 -6.92 -0.34
C GLU A 274 -16.80 -8.41 -0.56
N ALA A 275 -15.53 -8.82 -0.56
CA ALA A 275 -15.15 -10.22 -0.61
C ALA A 275 -15.67 -11.01 0.61
N MET A 276 -15.70 -10.38 1.78
CA MET A 276 -16.29 -10.97 2.99
C MET A 276 -17.81 -11.04 2.94
N GLU A 277 -18.48 -10.03 2.37
CA GLU A 277 -19.93 -10.08 2.09
C GLU A 277 -20.28 -11.26 1.17
N ALA A 278 -19.47 -11.48 0.12
CA ALA A 278 -19.62 -12.64 -0.77
C ALA A 278 -19.38 -13.98 -0.06
N ALA A 279 -18.58 -14.00 1.01
CA ALA A 279 -18.35 -15.17 1.86
C ALA A 279 -19.42 -15.37 2.95
N GLY A 280 -20.37 -14.43 3.10
CA GLY A 280 -21.59 -14.59 3.90
C GLY A 280 -21.75 -13.66 5.10
N ASP A 281 -20.75 -12.81 5.42
CA ASP A 281 -20.86 -11.83 6.53
C ASP A 281 -20.82 -10.40 5.99
N LYS A 282 -21.91 -9.66 6.16
CA LYS A 282 -22.09 -8.32 5.58
C LYS A 282 -21.71 -7.22 6.57
N TYR A 283 -20.50 -6.67 6.38
CA TYR A 283 -20.03 -5.48 7.08
C TYR A 283 -20.31 -4.20 6.28
N ASP A 284 -20.46 -3.06 6.96
CA ASP A 284 -20.63 -1.78 6.29
C ASP A 284 -19.28 -1.23 5.81
N VAL A 285 -19.12 -1.06 4.50
CA VAL A 285 -17.89 -0.56 3.88
C VAL A 285 -17.47 0.81 4.42
N ARG A 286 -18.44 1.72 4.64
CA ARG A 286 -18.12 3.09 5.08
C ARG A 286 -17.60 3.07 6.51
N GLU A 287 -18.24 2.29 7.38
CA GLU A 287 -17.76 2.07 8.74
C GLU A 287 -16.35 1.49 8.74
N CYS A 288 -16.06 0.48 7.90
CA CYS A 288 -14.73 -0.11 7.82
C CYS A 288 -13.67 0.91 7.35
N GLN A 289 -13.96 1.69 6.31
CA GLN A 289 -13.05 2.77 5.87
C GLN A 289 -12.82 3.83 6.95
N ALA A 290 -13.86 4.21 7.70
CA ALA A 290 -13.72 5.16 8.80
C ALA A 290 -12.87 4.60 9.93
N VAL A 291 -13.00 3.30 10.23
CA VAL A 291 -12.22 2.60 11.26
C VAL A 291 -10.76 2.47 10.84
N ASP A 292 -10.50 2.13 9.59
CA ASP A 292 -9.14 2.01 9.04
C ASP A 292 -8.42 3.37 9.08
N GLY A 293 -9.11 4.45 8.69
CA GLY A 293 -8.62 5.82 8.81
C GLY A 293 -8.39 6.26 10.26
N ALA A 294 -9.33 5.96 11.16
CA ALA A 294 -9.20 6.27 12.59
C ALA A 294 -8.08 5.49 13.26
N GLY A 295 -7.95 4.18 12.98
CA GLY A 295 -6.88 3.33 13.47
C GLY A 295 -5.51 3.81 12.98
N THR A 296 -5.42 4.23 11.72
CA THR A 296 -4.23 4.87 11.16
C THR A 296 -3.85 6.15 11.92
N MET A 297 -4.81 7.06 12.13
CA MET A 297 -4.58 8.30 12.90
C MET A 297 -4.15 7.99 14.34
N ILE A 298 -4.83 7.07 15.02
CA ILE A 298 -4.48 6.69 16.39
C ILE A 298 -3.08 6.07 16.43
N GLY A 299 -2.72 5.22 15.47
CA GLY A 299 -1.35 4.71 15.33
C GLY A 299 -0.31 5.84 15.22
N ALA A 300 -0.61 6.86 14.40
CA ALA A 300 0.26 8.02 14.23
C ALA A 300 0.43 8.85 15.50
N LEU A 301 -0.61 8.98 16.33
CA LEU A 301 -0.50 9.64 17.65
C LEU A 301 0.50 8.94 18.58
N PHE A 302 0.80 7.67 18.35
CA PHE A 302 1.77 6.86 19.10
C PHE A 302 3.09 6.65 18.33
N GLY A 303 3.34 7.44 17.27
CA GLY A 303 4.59 7.39 16.49
C GLY A 303 4.60 6.39 15.32
N GLY A 304 3.47 5.76 15.04
CA GLY A 304 3.30 4.86 13.89
C GLY A 304 3.32 5.64 12.57
N VAL A 305 3.94 5.07 11.56
CA VAL A 305 4.11 5.71 10.24
C VAL A 305 3.44 4.94 9.10
N PHE A 306 2.64 3.93 9.41
CA PHE A 306 2.04 3.05 8.41
C PHE A 306 0.52 3.00 8.51
N PRO A 307 -0.19 3.30 7.41
CA PRO A 307 -1.62 3.09 7.32
C PRO A 307 -2.04 1.64 7.49
N THR A 308 -3.26 1.46 7.96
CA THR A 308 -3.87 0.16 8.23
C THR A 308 -5.02 -0.13 7.29
N THR A 309 -5.36 -1.41 7.11
CA THR A 309 -6.49 -1.85 6.28
C THR A 309 -7.06 -3.19 6.76
N VAL A 310 -8.28 -3.49 6.34
CA VAL A 310 -8.86 -4.84 6.37
C VAL A 310 -8.14 -5.74 5.37
N TYR A 311 -7.75 -6.95 5.78
CA TYR A 311 -7.05 -7.90 4.91
C TYR A 311 -8.01 -8.86 4.18
N ILE A 312 -7.60 -9.27 2.98
CA ILE A 312 -8.22 -10.39 2.25
C ILE A 312 -8.18 -11.72 3.03
N ALA A 313 -7.20 -11.87 3.94
CA ALA A 313 -7.08 -13.03 4.83
C ALA A 313 -8.34 -13.30 5.66
N THR A 314 -9.22 -12.31 5.81
CA THR A 314 -10.56 -12.48 6.41
C THR A 314 -11.37 -13.59 5.75
N VAL A 315 -11.36 -13.67 4.41
CA VAL A 315 -12.11 -14.72 3.69
C VAL A 315 -11.56 -16.11 4.03
N GLY A 316 -10.23 -16.23 4.15
CA GLY A 316 -9.60 -17.46 4.64
C GLY A 316 -10.03 -17.80 6.07
N ALA A 317 -10.09 -16.82 6.97
CA ALA A 317 -10.58 -17.01 8.33
C ALA A 317 -12.05 -17.48 8.36
N LYS A 318 -12.90 -16.96 7.47
CA LYS A 318 -14.29 -17.42 7.33
C LYS A 318 -14.37 -18.88 6.89
N TRP A 319 -13.56 -19.28 5.91
CA TRP A 319 -13.51 -20.67 5.45
C TRP A 319 -12.97 -21.64 6.51
N MET A 320 -12.07 -21.17 7.39
CA MET A 320 -11.64 -21.93 8.58
C MET A 320 -12.73 -22.01 9.65
N GLY A 321 -13.84 -21.29 9.49
CA GLY A 321 -14.91 -21.23 10.47
C GLY A 321 -14.51 -20.45 11.72
N ALA A 322 -13.60 -19.47 11.62
CA ALA A 322 -13.16 -18.63 12.73
C ALA A 322 -14.24 -17.62 13.19
N GLY A 323 -14.07 -17.06 14.38
CA GLY A 323 -15.02 -16.15 15.02
C GLY A 323 -14.39 -14.79 15.23
N ARG A 324 -14.48 -14.25 16.45
CA ARG A 324 -13.81 -13.01 16.86
C ARG A 324 -12.53 -13.24 17.66
N GLY A 325 -12.31 -14.46 18.16
CA GLY A 325 -11.24 -14.73 19.12
C GLY A 325 -9.86 -14.51 18.51
N TYR A 326 -9.68 -14.87 17.24
CA TYR A 326 -8.39 -14.72 16.56
C TYR A 326 -7.96 -13.26 16.39
N SER A 327 -8.93 -12.37 16.14
CA SER A 327 -8.69 -10.92 16.03
C SER A 327 -8.29 -10.34 17.40
N ILE A 328 -8.98 -10.73 18.48
CA ILE A 328 -8.62 -10.30 19.85
C ILE A 328 -7.20 -10.76 20.20
N LEU A 329 -6.88 -12.03 19.96
CA LEU A 329 -5.54 -12.56 20.22
C LEU A 329 -4.48 -11.82 19.41
N ASN A 330 -4.74 -11.53 18.14
CA ASN A 330 -3.83 -10.78 17.29
C ASN A 330 -3.53 -9.39 17.87
N GLY A 331 -4.56 -8.60 18.20
CA GLY A 331 -4.36 -7.28 18.82
C GLY A 331 -3.56 -7.33 20.13
N ALA A 332 -3.86 -8.30 21.01
CA ALA A 332 -3.17 -8.45 22.30
C ALA A 332 -1.70 -8.90 22.15
N VAL A 333 -1.45 -9.90 21.29
CA VAL A 333 -0.09 -10.44 21.10
C VAL A 333 0.83 -9.41 20.47
N TYR A 334 0.36 -8.60 19.52
CA TYR A 334 1.20 -7.53 18.95
C TYR A 334 1.54 -6.46 19.97
N ALA A 335 0.57 -6.01 20.76
CA ALA A 335 0.83 -5.04 21.83
C ALA A 335 1.90 -5.56 22.81
N ILE A 336 1.76 -6.81 23.27
CA ILE A 336 2.73 -7.44 24.18
C ILE A 336 4.09 -7.61 23.49
N ALA A 337 4.11 -8.15 22.27
CA ALA A 337 5.34 -8.44 21.55
C ALA A 337 6.17 -7.19 21.26
N THR A 338 5.52 -6.06 20.92
CA THR A 338 6.23 -4.79 20.75
C THR A 338 6.62 -4.17 22.08
N MET A 339 5.76 -4.23 23.10
CA MET A 339 6.06 -3.69 24.43
C MET A 339 7.27 -4.35 25.08
N PHE A 340 7.48 -5.65 24.84
CA PHE A 340 8.63 -6.38 25.38
C PHE A 340 9.83 -6.49 24.42
N GLY A 341 9.78 -5.82 23.27
CA GLY A 341 10.88 -5.82 22.30
C GLY A 341 11.09 -7.16 21.58
N LEU A 342 10.11 -8.06 21.55
CA LEU A 342 10.24 -9.36 20.88
C LEU A 342 10.48 -9.21 19.38
N ILE A 343 9.77 -8.28 18.75
CA ILE A 343 9.96 -7.96 17.32
C ILE A 343 11.34 -7.35 17.07
N ALA A 344 11.81 -6.49 17.99
CA ALA A 344 13.12 -5.85 17.89
C ALA A 344 14.25 -6.88 17.98
N ALA A 345 14.15 -7.81 18.94
CA ALA A 345 15.08 -8.92 19.07
C ALA A 345 15.10 -9.81 17.82
N LEU A 346 13.94 -10.16 17.27
CA LEU A 346 13.87 -10.93 16.02
C LEU A 346 14.50 -10.20 14.83
N ALA A 347 14.21 -8.90 14.67
CA ALA A 347 14.74 -8.10 13.56
C ALA A 347 16.27 -7.90 13.63
N ALA A 348 16.84 -7.83 14.84
CA ALA A 348 18.28 -7.67 15.03
C ALA A 348 19.10 -8.90 14.58
N ILE A 349 18.50 -10.10 14.63
CA ILE A 349 19.17 -11.37 14.26
C ILE A 349 19.18 -11.57 12.74
N ILE A 350 18.20 -11.02 12.02
CA ILE A 350 17.97 -11.37 10.61
C ILE A 350 18.69 -10.37 9.69
N PRO A 351 19.66 -10.80 8.86
CA PRO A 351 20.29 -9.92 7.88
C PRO A 351 19.31 -9.42 6.82
N VAL A 352 19.48 -8.18 6.37
CA VAL A 352 18.64 -7.55 5.32
C VAL A 352 18.62 -8.41 4.03
N SER A 353 19.75 -8.99 3.65
CA SER A 353 19.90 -9.84 2.45
C SER A 353 19.09 -11.14 2.51
N VAL A 354 18.72 -11.62 3.71
CA VAL A 354 17.85 -12.79 3.90
C VAL A 354 16.39 -12.44 3.67
N VAL A 355 15.99 -11.19 3.93
CA VAL A 355 14.60 -10.74 3.77
C VAL A 355 14.34 -10.19 2.38
N ALA A 356 15.37 -9.61 1.74
CA ALA A 356 15.24 -8.99 0.43
C ALA A 356 14.57 -9.90 -0.64
N PRO A 357 14.86 -11.22 -0.74
CA PRO A 357 14.17 -12.10 -1.70
C PRO A 357 12.67 -12.26 -1.45
N ILE A 358 12.24 -12.21 -0.19
CA ILE A 358 10.81 -12.23 0.17
C ILE A 358 10.15 -10.98 -0.39
N LEU A 359 10.81 -9.82 -0.26
CA LEU A 359 10.33 -8.56 -0.79
C LEU A 359 10.32 -8.53 -2.32
N VAL A 360 11.27 -9.20 -2.98
CA VAL A 360 11.24 -9.41 -4.45
C VAL A 360 9.96 -10.14 -4.85
N PHE A 361 9.60 -11.21 -4.15
CA PHE A 361 8.33 -11.90 -4.41
C PHE A 361 7.12 -11.02 -4.17
N VAL A 362 7.11 -10.22 -3.09
CA VAL A 362 6.00 -9.30 -2.83
C VAL A 362 5.83 -8.31 -3.98
N GLY A 363 6.90 -7.64 -4.41
CA GLY A 363 6.84 -6.72 -5.55
C GLY A 363 6.39 -7.41 -6.85
N MET A 364 6.90 -8.61 -7.13
CA MET A 364 6.47 -9.43 -8.26
C MET A 364 4.98 -9.76 -8.21
N SER A 365 4.46 -10.14 -7.04
CA SER A 365 3.05 -10.48 -6.83
C SER A 365 2.13 -9.27 -7.01
N MET A 366 2.58 -8.07 -6.61
CA MET A 366 1.84 -6.82 -6.83
C MET A 366 1.74 -6.48 -8.31
N ILE A 367 2.83 -6.63 -9.06
CA ILE A 367 2.83 -6.46 -10.53
C ILE A 367 1.88 -7.47 -11.17
N ALA A 368 2.02 -8.76 -10.83
CA ALA A 368 1.15 -9.81 -11.38
C ALA A 368 -0.33 -9.54 -11.08
N THR A 369 -0.66 -9.11 -9.86
CA THR A 369 -2.02 -8.79 -9.44
C THR A 369 -2.60 -7.60 -10.22
N ALA A 370 -1.78 -6.59 -10.54
CA ALA A 370 -2.23 -5.45 -11.33
C ALA A 370 -2.71 -5.86 -12.73
N PHE A 371 -2.08 -6.86 -13.34
CA PHE A 371 -2.57 -7.43 -14.61
C PHE A 371 -3.74 -8.39 -14.37
N GLN A 372 -3.60 -9.40 -13.51
CA GLN A 372 -4.57 -10.49 -13.33
C GLN A 372 -5.95 -10.03 -12.86
N SER A 373 -6.04 -8.90 -12.17
CA SER A 373 -7.29 -8.37 -11.61
C SER A 373 -8.03 -7.39 -12.52
N ASN A 374 -7.56 -7.23 -13.76
CA ASN A 374 -8.19 -6.40 -14.80
C ASN A 374 -8.46 -7.23 -16.06
N ASP A 375 -9.43 -6.79 -16.87
CA ASP A 375 -9.62 -7.38 -18.20
C ASP A 375 -8.37 -7.20 -19.07
N THR A 376 -8.07 -8.19 -19.90
CA THR A 376 -6.88 -8.19 -20.78
C THR A 376 -6.80 -6.97 -21.69
N ARG A 377 -7.94 -6.41 -22.11
CA ARG A 377 -8.02 -5.17 -22.90
C ARG A 377 -7.40 -3.97 -22.18
N TYR A 378 -7.35 -3.96 -20.85
CA TYR A 378 -6.78 -2.86 -20.05
C TYR A 378 -5.31 -3.05 -19.69
N TYR A 379 -4.67 -4.16 -20.09
CA TYR A 379 -3.24 -4.38 -19.84
C TYR A 379 -2.34 -3.25 -20.37
N PRO A 380 -2.62 -2.63 -21.55
CA PRO A 380 -1.88 -1.45 -21.99
C PRO A 380 -1.97 -0.26 -21.03
N ALA A 381 -3.14 -0.05 -20.41
CA ALA A 381 -3.33 1.02 -19.42
C ALA A 381 -2.53 0.77 -18.14
N VAL A 382 -2.48 -0.49 -17.67
CA VAL A 382 -1.65 -0.90 -16.54
C VAL A 382 -0.17 -0.65 -16.85
N ALA A 383 0.31 -1.13 -18.00
CA ALA A 383 1.71 -0.96 -18.42
C ALA A 383 2.10 0.52 -18.56
N LEU A 384 1.23 1.34 -19.15
CA LEU A 384 1.48 2.78 -19.31
C LEU A 384 1.51 3.51 -17.95
N ALA A 385 0.65 3.12 -17.01
CA ALA A 385 0.65 3.66 -15.65
C ALA A 385 1.91 3.27 -14.84
N MET A 386 2.64 2.23 -15.23
CA MET A 386 3.90 1.87 -14.56
C MET A 386 5.07 2.80 -14.95
N LEU A 387 5.05 3.39 -16.15
CA LEU A 387 6.20 4.13 -16.70
C LEU A 387 6.61 5.37 -15.89
N PRO A 388 5.69 6.17 -15.32
CA PRO A 388 6.09 7.32 -14.50
C PRO A 388 6.99 6.94 -13.31
N TYR A 389 6.82 5.73 -12.77
CA TYR A 389 7.66 5.23 -11.69
C TYR A 389 9.05 4.81 -12.12
N PHE A 390 9.21 4.36 -13.37
CA PHE A 390 10.53 4.14 -13.94
C PHE A 390 11.31 5.47 -14.01
N ALA A 391 10.68 6.53 -14.52
CA ALA A 391 11.29 7.87 -14.53
C ALA A 391 11.55 8.40 -13.11
N ASN A 392 10.61 8.21 -12.18
CA ASN A 392 10.77 8.58 -10.77
C ASN A 392 11.95 7.87 -10.10
N TYR A 393 12.15 6.58 -10.40
CA TYR A 393 13.30 5.82 -9.88
C TYR A 393 14.63 6.39 -10.40
N VAL A 394 14.73 6.65 -11.71
CA VAL A 394 15.95 7.26 -12.28
C VAL A 394 16.20 8.65 -11.68
N MET A 395 15.16 9.48 -11.58
CA MET A 395 15.24 10.81 -10.97
C MET A 395 15.73 10.72 -9.52
N THR A 396 15.07 9.94 -8.67
CA THR A 396 15.37 9.93 -7.23
C THR A 396 16.74 9.31 -6.91
N ARG A 397 17.22 8.36 -7.73
CA ARG A 397 18.52 7.68 -7.49
C ARG A 397 19.72 8.43 -8.06
N PHE A 398 19.57 9.12 -9.19
CA PHE A 398 20.71 9.69 -9.90
C PHE A 398 20.75 11.21 -9.91
N ASN A 399 19.60 11.89 -9.80
CA ASN A 399 19.55 13.34 -10.03
C ASN A 399 20.34 14.18 -9.00
N ARG A 400 20.49 13.70 -7.76
CA ARG A 400 21.25 14.41 -6.71
C ARG A 400 22.77 14.42 -6.96
N GLY A 401 23.31 13.36 -7.57
CA GLY A 401 24.76 13.19 -7.77
C GLY A 401 25.22 13.27 -9.23
N ALA A 402 24.30 13.13 -10.17
CA ALA A 402 24.56 13.05 -11.61
C ALA A 402 23.41 13.67 -12.44
N GLY A 403 22.90 14.83 -12.01
CA GLY A 403 21.76 15.50 -12.66
C GLY A 403 21.97 15.79 -14.15
N GLU A 404 23.18 16.20 -14.54
CA GLU A 404 23.53 16.41 -15.96
C GLU A 404 23.41 15.11 -16.77
N VAL A 405 23.90 13.99 -16.24
CA VAL A 405 23.79 12.68 -16.90
C VAL A 405 22.33 12.27 -17.06
N VAL A 406 21.47 12.54 -16.06
CA VAL A 406 20.03 12.27 -16.16
C VAL A 406 19.38 13.14 -17.25
N ALA A 407 19.74 14.42 -17.30
CA ALA A 407 19.23 15.35 -18.31
C ALA A 407 19.65 14.96 -19.73
N ASP A 408 20.88 14.46 -19.90
CA ASP A 408 21.42 13.98 -21.18
C ASP A 408 20.73 12.69 -21.67
N ILE A 409 20.23 11.84 -20.76
CA ILE A 409 19.39 10.69 -21.14
C ILE A 409 18.06 11.18 -21.71
N SER A 410 17.37 12.09 -20.99
CA SER A 410 16.15 12.73 -21.46
C SER A 410 15.70 13.84 -20.50
N GLY A 411 15.39 15.02 -21.05
CA GLY A 411 14.74 16.11 -20.32
C GLY A 411 13.35 15.75 -19.74
N GLY A 412 12.74 14.64 -20.19
CA GLY A 412 11.46 14.18 -19.68
C GLY A 412 11.53 13.41 -18.35
N ILE A 413 12.70 12.89 -17.95
CA ILE A 413 12.81 12.00 -16.77
C ILE A 413 12.43 12.73 -15.48
N VAL A 414 13.02 13.91 -15.26
CA VAL A 414 12.77 14.67 -14.03
C VAL A 414 11.30 15.11 -13.99
N ALA A 415 10.79 15.69 -15.07
CA ALA A 415 9.41 16.14 -15.13
C ALA A 415 8.39 14.99 -14.97
N MET A 416 8.67 13.81 -15.53
CA MET A 416 7.81 12.63 -15.35
C MET A 416 7.90 12.06 -13.92
N GLY A 417 9.08 12.14 -13.30
CA GLY A 417 9.31 11.68 -11.94
C GLY A 417 8.61 12.54 -10.88
N GLN A 418 8.42 13.83 -11.13
CA GLN A 418 7.72 14.75 -10.23
C GLN A 418 6.21 14.51 -10.26
N GLY A 419 5.65 14.02 -9.14
CA GLY A 419 4.24 13.64 -9.06
C GLY A 419 3.90 12.35 -9.83
N ALA A 420 4.86 11.43 -9.94
CA ALA A 420 4.72 10.19 -10.72
C ALA A 420 3.46 9.36 -10.37
N MET A 421 3.02 9.36 -9.11
CA MET A 421 1.79 8.65 -8.72
C MET A 421 0.54 9.23 -9.38
N PHE A 422 0.38 10.56 -9.35
CA PHE A 422 -0.74 11.22 -10.02
C PHE A 422 -0.66 11.04 -11.53
N MET A 423 0.53 11.19 -12.11
CA MET A 423 0.73 10.98 -13.55
C MET A 423 0.31 9.57 -13.95
N ALA A 424 0.77 8.55 -13.23
CA ALA A 424 0.45 7.15 -13.47
C ALA A 424 -1.06 6.91 -13.44
N ILE A 425 -1.75 7.47 -12.46
CA ILE A 425 -3.20 7.34 -12.32
C ILE A 425 -3.93 8.06 -13.46
N PHE A 426 -3.58 9.31 -13.78
CA PHE A 426 -4.27 10.05 -14.83
C PHE A 426 -4.03 9.44 -16.21
N ILE A 427 -2.80 9.06 -16.54
CA ILE A 427 -2.49 8.46 -17.84
C ILE A 427 -3.15 7.08 -17.98
N GLY A 428 -3.16 6.28 -16.92
CA GLY A 428 -3.90 5.02 -16.88
C GLY A 428 -5.40 5.23 -17.04
N ALA A 429 -5.97 6.22 -16.35
CA ALA A 429 -7.40 6.50 -16.37
C ALA A 429 -7.89 7.04 -17.72
N MET A 430 -7.10 7.92 -18.35
CA MET A 430 -7.33 8.37 -19.73
C MET A 430 -7.29 7.19 -20.69
N THR A 431 -6.30 6.30 -20.55
CA THR A 431 -6.15 5.13 -21.43
C THR A 431 -7.32 4.16 -21.30
N VAL A 432 -7.75 3.83 -20.09
CA VAL A 432 -8.96 3.02 -19.87
C VAL A 432 -10.18 3.67 -20.51
N SER A 433 -10.37 4.97 -20.29
CA SER A 433 -11.51 5.71 -20.83
C SER A 433 -11.52 5.70 -22.37
N VAL A 434 -10.34 5.80 -23.00
CA VAL A 434 -10.20 5.72 -24.47
C VAL A 434 -10.44 4.31 -24.99
N ILE A 435 -9.93 3.27 -24.31
CA ILE A 435 -10.19 1.86 -24.66
C ILE A 435 -11.69 1.56 -24.66
N ASP A 436 -12.42 2.11 -23.69
CA ASP A 436 -13.87 1.96 -23.60
C ASP A 436 -14.66 2.94 -24.48
N HIS A 437 -13.99 3.73 -25.34
CA HIS A 437 -14.59 4.79 -26.15
C HIS A 437 -15.40 5.84 -25.35
N HIS A 438 -15.09 6.03 -24.07
CA HIS A 438 -15.65 7.07 -23.22
C HIS A 438 -14.79 8.34 -23.30
N PHE A 439 -14.68 8.92 -24.50
CA PHE A 439 -13.77 10.05 -24.75
C PHE A 439 -14.06 11.29 -23.91
N ARG A 440 -15.33 11.56 -23.55
CA ARG A 440 -15.68 12.65 -22.63
C ARG A 440 -15.05 12.45 -21.25
N ARG A 441 -15.02 11.21 -20.75
CA ARG A 441 -14.38 10.86 -19.47
C ARG A 441 -12.86 11.03 -19.56
N ALA A 442 -12.26 10.62 -20.68
CA ALA A 442 -10.84 10.86 -20.94
C ALA A 442 -10.49 12.36 -20.94
N ALA A 443 -11.33 13.19 -21.56
CA ALA A 443 -11.16 14.65 -21.57
C ALA A 443 -11.23 15.27 -20.16
N VAL A 444 -12.14 14.78 -19.31
CA VAL A 444 -12.23 15.23 -17.91
C VAL A 444 -10.94 14.88 -17.16
N PHE A 445 -10.41 13.67 -17.30
CA PHE A 445 -9.13 13.31 -16.68
C PHE A 445 -7.97 14.16 -17.19
N ALA A 446 -7.93 14.45 -18.49
CA ALA A 446 -6.93 15.34 -19.08
C ALA A 446 -7.04 16.75 -18.49
N ALA A 447 -8.25 17.29 -18.35
CA ALA A 447 -8.47 18.60 -17.73
C ALA A 447 -8.05 18.64 -16.25
N ILE A 448 -8.31 17.58 -15.49
CA ILE A 448 -7.86 17.47 -14.09
C ILE A 448 -6.32 17.38 -14.03
N ALA A 449 -5.69 16.57 -14.90
CA ALA A 449 -4.24 16.46 -14.99
C ALA A 449 -3.59 17.81 -15.38
N ALA A 450 -4.23 18.58 -16.26
CA ALA A 450 -3.83 19.95 -16.57
C ALA A 450 -3.87 20.84 -15.33
N GLY A 451 -4.96 20.78 -14.55
CA GLY A 451 -5.08 21.51 -13.28
C GLY A 451 -4.00 21.13 -12.28
N PHE A 452 -3.68 19.84 -12.15
CA PHE A 452 -2.64 19.34 -11.25
C PHE A 452 -1.24 19.80 -11.68
N SER A 453 -0.97 19.81 -12.99
CA SER A 453 0.26 20.34 -13.55
C SER A 453 0.38 21.86 -13.34
N PHE A 454 -0.73 22.57 -13.48
CA PHE A 454 -0.79 24.02 -13.34
C PHE A 454 -0.46 24.48 -11.91
N VAL A 455 -0.92 23.75 -10.90
CA VAL A 455 -0.63 24.06 -9.49
C VAL A 455 0.67 23.42 -8.97
N GLY A 456 1.35 22.60 -9.79
CA GLY A 456 2.62 21.96 -9.44
C GLY A 456 2.51 20.64 -8.65
N LEU A 457 1.34 20.00 -8.64
CA LEU A 457 1.19 18.64 -8.08
C LEU A 457 1.84 17.55 -8.96
N MET A 458 2.10 17.88 -10.23
CA MET A 458 2.78 17.04 -11.21
C MET A 458 3.72 17.91 -12.05
N HIS A 459 4.80 17.30 -12.55
CA HIS A 459 5.74 17.91 -13.49
C HIS A 459 6.50 19.14 -13.00
N ALA A 460 6.36 19.51 -11.73
CA ALA A 460 7.05 20.62 -11.09
C ALA A 460 7.69 20.16 -9.77
N PRO A 461 8.81 20.78 -9.35
CA PRO A 461 9.46 20.46 -8.08
C PRO A 461 8.71 20.99 -6.85
N GLU A 462 7.87 22.00 -7.02
CA GLU A 462 7.14 22.67 -5.95
C GLU A 462 5.76 23.16 -6.39
N LEU A 463 4.88 23.44 -5.40
CA LEU A 463 3.57 24.02 -5.67
C LEU A 463 3.71 25.50 -6.00
N ALA A 464 3.24 25.90 -7.17
CA ALA A 464 3.21 27.28 -7.60
C ALA A 464 2.05 27.51 -8.57
N PHE A 465 1.66 28.76 -8.75
CA PHE A 465 0.71 29.10 -9.81
C PHE A 465 1.43 29.01 -11.17
N ASN A 466 0.83 28.28 -12.12
CA ASN A 466 1.41 27.99 -13.43
C ASN A 466 2.79 27.28 -13.33
N ALA A 467 2.92 26.32 -12.41
CA ALA A 467 4.18 25.65 -12.10
C ALA A 467 4.75 24.83 -13.29
N ALA A 468 3.88 24.19 -14.08
CA ALA A 468 4.28 23.43 -15.27
C ALA A 468 3.38 23.79 -16.47
N SER A 469 3.63 24.96 -17.07
CA SER A 469 2.81 25.51 -18.17
C SER A 469 2.73 24.59 -19.40
N ASP A 470 3.86 24.01 -19.80
CA ASP A 470 3.93 23.20 -21.02
C ASP A 470 3.13 21.91 -20.88
N PHE A 471 3.21 21.27 -19.71
CA PHE A 471 2.41 20.09 -19.39
C PHE A 471 0.93 20.43 -19.24
N THR A 472 0.62 21.58 -18.64
CA THR A 472 -0.76 22.09 -18.54
C THR A 472 -1.37 22.21 -19.95
N LEU A 473 -0.67 22.88 -20.87
CA LEU A 473 -1.11 23.03 -22.26
C LEU A 473 -1.17 21.68 -22.99
N GLY A 474 -0.20 20.78 -22.75
CA GLY A 474 -0.19 19.44 -23.30
C GLY A 474 -1.43 18.62 -22.93
N TYR A 475 -1.80 18.59 -21.65
CA TYR A 475 -3.01 17.92 -21.19
C TYR A 475 -4.30 18.59 -21.68
N LEU A 476 -4.34 19.92 -21.77
CA LEU A 476 -5.48 20.61 -22.40
C LEU A 476 -5.60 20.23 -23.88
N GLY A 477 -4.48 20.12 -24.61
CA GLY A 477 -4.44 19.63 -25.98
C GLY A 477 -4.96 18.20 -26.11
N MET A 478 -4.55 17.30 -25.22
CA MET A 478 -5.13 15.95 -25.13
C MET A 478 -6.63 15.99 -24.87
N GLY A 479 -7.09 16.85 -23.95
CA GLY A 479 -8.50 17.05 -23.65
C GLY A 479 -9.31 17.48 -24.88
N VAL A 480 -8.82 18.45 -25.65
CA VAL A 480 -9.44 18.89 -26.91
C VAL A 480 -9.50 17.75 -27.92
N LEU A 481 -8.42 16.97 -28.06
CA LEU A 481 -8.40 15.82 -28.96
C LEU A 481 -9.44 14.77 -28.56
N PHE A 482 -9.58 14.45 -27.27
CA PHE A 482 -10.59 13.53 -26.80
C PHE A 482 -12.02 14.07 -27.00
N LEU A 483 -12.25 15.38 -26.78
CA LEU A 483 -13.55 15.99 -27.07
C LEU A 483 -13.90 15.94 -28.57
N TYR A 484 -12.91 16.10 -29.45
CA TYR A 484 -13.10 15.92 -30.89
C TYR A 484 -13.57 14.50 -31.22
N PHE A 485 -12.94 13.47 -30.66
CA PHE A 485 -13.38 12.08 -30.87
C PHE A 485 -14.76 11.78 -30.24
N ALA A 486 -15.07 12.38 -29.09
CA ALA A 486 -16.42 12.30 -28.51
C ALA A 486 -17.48 12.86 -29.48
N TRP A 487 -17.23 14.04 -30.05
CA TRP A 487 -18.11 14.66 -31.02
C TRP A 487 -18.24 13.85 -32.31
N GLN A 488 -17.14 13.27 -32.81
CA GLN A 488 -17.16 12.41 -33.98
C GLN A 488 -18.02 11.15 -33.76
N GLN A 489 -17.90 10.53 -32.59
CA GLN A 489 -18.71 9.36 -32.20
C GLN A 489 -20.20 9.69 -32.17
N GLU A 490 -20.59 10.84 -31.62
CA GLU A 490 -21.98 11.31 -31.60
C GLU A 490 -22.51 11.58 -33.00
N ARG A 491 -21.70 12.17 -33.89
CA ARG A 491 -22.08 12.37 -35.29
C ARG A 491 -22.31 11.08 -36.04
N LEU A 492 -21.48 10.07 -35.83
CA LEU A 492 -21.62 8.76 -36.48
C LEU A 492 -22.80 7.95 -35.93
N ALA A 493 -23.21 8.20 -34.68
CA ALA A 493 -24.35 7.56 -34.05
C ALA A 493 -25.71 8.22 -34.39
N ALA A 494 -25.73 9.42 -34.99
CA ALA A 494 -26.96 10.10 -35.34
C ALA A 494 -27.72 9.34 -36.46
N PRO A 495 -29.04 9.09 -36.32
CA PRO A 495 -29.82 8.42 -37.35
C PRO A 495 -29.78 9.22 -38.66
N ARG A 496 -29.46 8.55 -39.78
CA ARG A 496 -29.51 9.18 -41.11
C ARG A 496 -30.95 9.63 -41.40
N PRO A 497 -31.17 10.83 -41.94
CA PRO A 497 -32.50 11.25 -42.37
C PRO A 497 -33.06 10.23 -43.37
N ALA A 498 -34.32 9.84 -43.17
CA ALA A 498 -34.99 8.90 -44.07
C ALA A 498 -34.95 9.46 -45.51
N PRO A 499 -34.71 8.63 -46.52
CA PRO A 499 -34.77 9.08 -47.90
C PRO A 499 -36.16 9.67 -48.15
N THR A 500 -36.20 10.94 -48.52
CA THR A 500 -37.40 11.62 -48.98
C THR A 500 -37.97 10.80 -50.14
N THR A 501 -39.14 10.19 -49.95
CA THR A 501 -39.91 9.60 -51.04
C THR A 501 -40.14 10.69 -52.09
N PRO A 502 -39.78 10.46 -53.37
CA PRO A 502 -40.12 11.41 -54.42
C PRO A 502 -41.64 11.60 -54.46
N PRO A 503 -42.15 12.81 -54.76
CA PRO A 503 -43.58 13.01 -54.93
C PRO A 503 -44.10 12.07 -56.02
N ALA A 504 -45.24 11.43 -55.75
CA ALA A 504 -45.93 10.62 -56.74
C ALA A 504 -46.18 11.47 -57.99
N ALA A 505 -45.66 11.02 -59.13
CA ALA A 505 -46.02 11.61 -60.41
C ALA A 505 -47.43 11.11 -60.77
N ASP A 506 -48.34 12.06 -60.96
CA ASP A 506 -49.72 11.87 -61.42
C ASP A 506 -49.79 11.24 -62.83
#